data_AF-A0A916QX52-F1
#
_entry.id   AF-A0A916QX52-F1
#
_cell.length_a   1.000
_cell.length_b   1.000
_cell.length_c   1.000
_cell.angle_alpha   90.00
_cell.angle_beta   90.00
_cell.angle_gamma   90.00
#
_symmetry.space_group_name_H-M   'P 1'
#
loop_
_entity.id
_entity.type
_entity.pdbx_description
1 polymer ?
#
loop_
_entity_poly.entity_id
_entity_poly.type
_entity_poly.pdbx_seq_one_letter_code
_entity_poly.pdbx_strand_id
1 'polypeptide(L)'
;MPIPFLIPIVVALGVSIVLALAFWYQILDWAQDSLFPWVKRNIPLIEGVVKEAFIAVDKVATPIRKTIRQAWEKLRDFLLKQVVKIEIKSSSELIKRVTSWVIKVLESGKKVPVKVETEEEVNWDELPEEVRKEFLSKGESETEIDVTEIRDDEIDQMDMSA
;
A
#
# COMPACT_ATOMS: atom_id res chain seq x y z
N MET A 1 -29.71 -1.00 13.90
CA MET A 1 -28.95 0.24 14.17
C MET A 1 -27.83 0.32 13.14
N PRO A 2 -27.77 1.35 12.30
CA PRO A 2 -26.68 1.48 11.34
C PRO A 2 -25.44 1.93 12.10
N ILE A 3 -24.32 1.22 11.93
CA ILE A 3 -23.00 1.67 12.38
C ILE A 3 -22.54 2.68 11.32
N PRO A 4 -22.46 3.98 11.63
CA PRO A 4 -22.02 4.98 10.68
C PRO A 4 -20.54 5.32 10.95
N PHE A 5 -19.77 5.61 9.89
CA PHE A 5 -18.45 6.28 9.96
C PHE A 5 -17.19 5.49 10.37
N LEU A 6 -16.92 4.34 9.76
CA LEU A 6 -15.56 3.78 9.63
C LEU A 6 -15.54 3.03 8.29
N ILE A 7 -14.92 3.42 7.16
CA ILE A 7 -13.67 4.14 6.86
C ILE A 7 -13.75 4.53 5.37
N PRO A 8 -13.75 5.82 4.95
CA PRO A 8 -13.61 6.15 3.52
C PRO A 8 -12.19 6.56 3.09
N ILE A 9 -11.16 6.50 3.96
CA ILE A 9 -9.84 7.11 3.64
C ILE A 9 -8.68 6.26 4.16
N VAL A 10 -8.39 5.12 3.52
CA VAL A 10 -7.09 4.42 3.74
C VAL A 10 -6.36 4.12 2.42
N VAL A 11 -7.06 4.10 1.27
CA VAL A 11 -6.46 3.53 0.05
C VAL A 11 -5.62 4.53 -0.76
N ALA A 12 -5.86 5.84 -0.69
CA ALA A 12 -5.18 6.81 -1.56
C ALA A 12 -3.94 7.51 -0.96
N LEU A 13 -3.83 7.60 0.37
CA LEU A 13 -2.71 8.30 1.05
C LEU A 13 -1.77 7.37 1.84
N GLY A 14 -2.12 6.10 2.03
CA GLY A 14 -1.29 5.13 2.74
C GLY A 14 -0.07 4.63 1.94
N VAL A 15 -0.03 4.91 0.63
CA VAL A 15 0.99 4.38 -0.28
C VAL A 15 2.38 4.94 0.05
N SER A 16 2.53 6.24 0.33
CA SER A 16 3.87 6.84 0.48
C SER A 16 4.65 6.35 1.72
N ILE A 17 3.98 6.23 2.87
CA ILE A 17 4.62 5.77 4.12
C ILE A 17 4.91 4.27 4.05
N VAL A 18 3.99 3.48 3.48
CA VAL A 18 4.19 2.04 3.32
C VAL A 18 5.31 1.76 2.31
N LEU A 19 5.38 2.48 1.20
CA LEU A 19 6.47 2.36 0.23
C LEU A 19 7.83 2.73 0.86
N ALA A 20 7.92 3.83 1.61
CA ALA A 20 9.18 4.21 2.28
C ALA A 20 9.64 3.14 3.28
N LEU A 21 8.70 2.46 3.96
CA LEU A 21 8.99 1.35 4.85
C LEU A 21 9.34 0.06 4.09
N ALA A 22 8.70 -0.21 2.95
CA ALA A 22 9.00 -1.35 2.09
C ALA A 22 10.42 -1.26 1.52
N PHE A 23 10.83 -0.07 1.10
CA PHE A 23 12.16 0.20 0.55
C PHE A 23 13.21 0.61 1.59
N TRP A 24 12.90 0.52 2.89
CA TRP A 24 13.77 1.04 3.95
C TRP A 24 15.21 0.48 3.90
N TYR A 25 15.38 -0.80 3.62
CA TYR A 25 16.72 -1.37 3.51
C TYR A 25 17.46 -0.93 2.25
N GLN A 26 16.79 -0.71 1.12
CA GLN A 26 17.46 -0.12 -0.05
C GLN A 26 17.95 1.31 0.26
N ILE A 27 17.20 2.04 1.08
CA ILE A 27 17.62 3.35 1.61
C ILE A 27 18.83 3.18 2.55
N LEU A 28 18.84 2.17 3.42
CA LEU A 28 19.99 1.87 4.30
C LEU A 28 21.24 1.45 3.52
N ASP A 29 21.10 0.58 2.53
CA ASP A 29 22.19 0.11 1.67
C ASP A 29 22.78 1.28 0.88
N TRP A 30 21.92 2.09 0.25
CA TRP A 30 22.35 3.34 -0.39
C TRP A 30 23.05 4.28 0.61
N ALA A 31 22.53 4.41 1.83
CA ALA A 31 23.13 5.25 2.83
C ALA A 31 24.52 4.74 3.25
N GLN A 32 24.68 3.43 3.37
CA GLN A 32 25.95 2.79 3.72
C GLN A 32 26.98 2.87 2.59
N ASP A 33 26.56 2.66 1.35
CA ASP A 33 27.45 2.60 0.19
C ASP A 33 27.80 3.97 -0.38
N SER A 34 26.89 4.95 -0.27
CA SER A 34 27.04 6.27 -0.90
C SER A 34 27.03 7.41 0.11
N LEU A 35 25.98 7.51 0.93
CA LEU A 35 25.78 8.70 1.77
C LEU A 35 26.84 8.82 2.87
N PHE A 36 27.06 7.77 3.66
CA PHE A 36 28.01 7.81 4.79
C PHE A 36 29.46 8.03 4.31
N PRO A 37 29.95 7.38 3.24
CA PRO A 37 31.25 7.70 2.67
C PRO A 37 31.35 9.16 2.20
N TRP A 38 30.30 9.68 1.56
CA TRP A 38 30.25 11.06 1.12
C TRP A 38 30.28 12.05 2.30
N VAL A 39 29.48 11.81 3.35
CA VAL A 39 29.46 12.65 4.57
C VAL A 39 30.82 12.62 5.26
N LYS A 40 31.40 11.42 5.45
CA LYS A 40 32.72 11.25 6.06
C LYS A 40 33.81 12.03 5.32
N ARG A 41 33.73 12.09 3.98
CA ARG A 41 34.71 12.78 3.14
C ARG A 41 34.52 14.30 3.09
N ASN A 42 33.28 14.77 3.05
CA ASN A 42 32.98 16.18 2.76
C ASN A 42 32.59 16.97 4.01
N ILE A 43 31.89 16.36 4.98
CA ILE A 43 31.37 17.03 6.17
C ILE A 43 31.50 16.11 7.40
N PRO A 44 32.74 15.74 7.81
CA PRO A 44 32.95 14.76 8.88
C PRO A 44 32.38 15.21 10.25
N LEU A 45 32.21 16.52 10.45
CA LEU A 45 31.62 17.12 11.66
C LEU A 45 30.22 16.58 11.99
N ILE A 46 29.44 16.17 10.99
CA ILE A 46 28.07 15.68 11.17
C ILE A 46 27.95 14.16 10.97
N GLU A 47 29.05 13.45 10.71
CA GLU A 47 29.01 12.00 10.42
C GLU A 47 28.29 11.22 11.53
N GLY A 48 28.63 11.52 12.80
CA GLY A 48 27.98 10.90 13.96
C GLY A 48 26.49 11.18 14.00
N VAL A 49 26.09 12.45 13.83
CA VAL A 49 24.69 12.89 13.86
C VAL A 49 23.86 12.21 12.77
N VAL A 50 24.40 12.13 11.55
CA VAL A 50 23.71 11.47 10.42
C VAL A 50 23.54 9.98 10.70
N LYS A 51 24.57 9.29 11.16
CA LYS A 51 24.47 7.86 11.52
C LYS A 51 23.48 7.61 12.64
N GLU A 52 23.51 8.44 13.69
CA GLU A 52 22.56 8.36 14.81
C GLU A 52 21.11 8.58 14.35
N ALA A 53 20.88 9.51 13.43
CA ALA A 53 19.55 9.74 12.86
C ALA A 53 19.02 8.50 12.13
N PHE A 54 19.86 7.86 11.29
CA PHE A 54 19.48 6.62 10.60
C PHE A 54 19.22 5.46 11.58
N ILE A 55 20.06 5.30 12.61
CA ILE A 55 19.84 4.30 13.67
C ILE A 55 18.53 4.57 14.42
N ALA A 56 18.21 5.83 14.73
CA ALA A 56 16.99 6.20 15.42
C ALA A 56 15.74 5.90 14.59
N VAL A 57 15.77 6.20 13.29
CA VAL A 57 14.67 5.87 12.37
C VAL A 57 14.54 4.35 12.21
N ASP A 58 15.66 3.63 12.07
CA ASP A 58 15.64 2.18 11.90
C ASP A 58 15.02 1.42 13.09
N LYS A 59 15.31 1.88 14.31
CA LYS A 59 14.69 1.36 15.56
C LYS A 59 13.17 1.49 15.58
N VAL A 60 12.62 2.47 14.84
CA VAL A 60 11.18 2.68 14.72
C VAL A 60 10.61 1.97 13.50
N ALA A 61 11.32 1.98 12.37
CA ALA A 61 10.89 1.37 11.12
C ALA A 61 10.74 -0.16 11.25
N THR A 62 11.71 -0.83 11.88
CA THR A 62 11.71 -2.30 12.06
C THR A 62 10.46 -2.83 12.78
N PRO A 63 10.10 -2.36 14.00
CA PRO A 63 8.91 -2.85 14.69
C PRO A 63 7.61 -2.48 13.97
N ILE A 64 7.55 -1.33 13.29
CA ILE A 64 6.39 -0.94 12.49
C ILE A 64 6.18 -1.94 11.34
N ARG A 65 7.23 -2.28 10.59
CA ARG A 65 7.15 -3.25 9.49
C ARG A 65 6.67 -4.63 9.96
N LYS A 66 7.20 -5.10 11.09
CA LYS A 66 6.74 -6.34 11.71
C LYS A 66 5.24 -6.29 12.06
N THR A 67 4.79 -5.16 12.60
CA THR A 67 3.38 -4.96 12.97
C THR A 67 2.49 -4.94 11.73
N ILE A 68 2.90 -4.25 10.66
CA ILE A 68 2.18 -4.22 9.38
C ILE A 68 2.07 -5.63 8.81
N ARG A 69 3.16 -6.41 8.79
CA ARG A 69 3.12 -7.81 8.35
C ARG A 69 2.14 -8.65 9.15
N GLN A 70 2.22 -8.62 10.48
CA GLN A 70 1.32 -9.40 11.33
C GLN A 70 -0.15 -9.00 11.15
N ALA A 71 -0.42 -7.71 10.92
CA ALA A 71 -1.76 -7.24 10.61
C ALA A 71 -2.22 -7.73 9.23
N TRP A 72 -1.33 -7.74 8.24
CA TRP A 72 -1.61 -8.23 6.90
C TRP A 72 -1.86 -9.75 6.87
N GLU A 73 -1.00 -10.54 7.50
CA GLU A 73 -1.19 -12.00 7.65
C GLU A 73 -2.56 -12.33 8.26
N LYS A 74 -2.91 -11.66 9.36
CA LYS A 74 -4.24 -11.81 9.99
C LYS A 74 -5.37 -11.35 9.08
N LEU A 75 -5.17 -10.33 8.26
CA LEU A 75 -6.17 -9.91 7.28
C LEU A 75 -6.32 -10.97 6.19
N ARG A 76 -5.22 -11.58 5.71
CA ARG A 76 -5.21 -12.62 4.67
C ARG A 76 -5.87 -13.93 5.10
N ASP A 77 -5.98 -14.20 6.40
CA ASP A 77 -6.83 -15.28 6.92
C ASP A 77 -8.32 -15.13 6.52
N PHE A 78 -8.75 -13.90 6.20
CA PHE A 78 -10.12 -13.59 5.83
C PHE A 78 -10.25 -12.97 4.43
N LEU A 79 -9.33 -12.13 4.01
CA LEU A 79 -9.34 -11.47 2.71
C LEU A 79 -8.61 -12.36 1.69
N LEU A 80 -9.37 -13.00 0.81
CA LEU A 80 -8.83 -13.90 -0.22
C LEU A 80 -8.27 -13.13 -1.41
N LYS A 81 -8.99 -12.10 -1.83
CA LYS A 81 -8.63 -11.25 -2.96
C LYS A 81 -9.35 -9.91 -2.85
N GLN A 82 -8.73 -8.85 -3.32
CA GLN A 82 -9.35 -7.54 -3.50
C GLN A 82 -8.85 -6.93 -4.80
N VAL A 83 -9.81 -6.58 -5.65
CA VAL A 83 -9.59 -5.96 -6.94
C VAL A 83 -10.29 -4.62 -6.96
N VAL A 84 -9.62 -3.61 -7.48
CA VAL A 84 -10.20 -2.30 -7.76
C VAL A 84 -10.27 -2.15 -9.27
N LYS A 85 -11.50 -2.06 -9.78
CA LYS A 85 -11.76 -1.76 -11.18
C LYS A 85 -12.24 -0.32 -11.29
N ILE A 86 -11.62 0.46 -12.16
CA ILE A 86 -12.08 1.82 -12.51
C ILE A 86 -12.63 1.71 -13.93
N GLU A 87 -13.87 2.14 -14.15
CA GLU A 87 -14.54 2.05 -15.44
C GLU A 87 -15.28 3.36 -15.77
N ILE A 88 -15.25 3.74 -17.05
CA ILE A 88 -16.06 4.84 -17.58
C ILE A 88 -17.42 4.27 -17.95
N LYS A 89 -18.46 4.57 -17.15
CA LYS A 89 -19.82 4.08 -17.37
C LYS A 89 -20.57 4.89 -18.43
N SER A 90 -20.27 6.19 -18.53
CA SER A 90 -20.81 7.10 -19.56
C SER A 90 -19.77 8.19 -19.86
N SER A 91 -20.01 9.05 -20.87
CA SER A 91 -19.05 10.07 -21.34
C SER A 91 -18.48 11.01 -20.25
N SER A 92 -19.02 10.99 -19.03
CA SER A 92 -18.55 11.78 -17.90
C SER A 92 -18.56 11.07 -16.54
N GLU A 93 -18.96 9.80 -16.46
CA GLU A 93 -19.15 9.10 -15.17
C GLU A 93 -18.10 8.00 -15.00
N LEU A 94 -17.20 8.20 -14.03
CA LEU A 94 -16.18 7.22 -13.64
C LEU A 94 -16.63 6.52 -12.38
N ILE A 95 -16.67 5.20 -12.44
CA ILE A 95 -16.99 4.36 -11.29
C ILE A 95 -15.78 3.56 -10.90
N LYS A 96 -15.48 3.61 -9.61
CA LYS A 96 -14.55 2.70 -8.96
C LYS A 96 -15.36 1.59 -8.29
N ARG A 97 -15.25 0.38 -8.83
CA ARG A 97 -15.80 -0.84 -8.25
C ARG A 97 -14.70 -1.57 -7.48
N VAL A 98 -14.85 -1.62 -6.16
CA VAL A 98 -14.00 -2.45 -5.30
C VAL A 98 -14.68 -3.79 -5.10
N THR A 99 -14.06 -4.86 -5.59
CA THR A 99 -14.52 -6.24 -5.41
C THR A 99 -13.61 -6.94 -4.42
N SER A 100 -14.17 -7.39 -3.31
CA SER A 100 -13.46 -8.12 -2.27
C SER A 100 -14.04 -9.53 -2.10
N TRP A 101 -13.19 -10.55 -2.13
CA TRP A 101 -13.56 -11.92 -1.80
C TRP A 101 -13.09 -12.18 -0.37
N VAL A 102 -14.04 -12.37 0.54
CA VAL A 102 -13.76 -12.51 1.98
C VAL A 102 -14.36 -13.78 2.57
N ILE A 103 -13.71 -14.36 3.57
CA ILE A 103 -14.27 -15.42 4.41
C ILE A 103 -15.10 -14.77 5.50
N LYS A 104 -16.40 -15.08 5.54
CA LYS A 104 -17.28 -14.75 6.66
C LYS A 104 -17.45 -15.98 7.57
N VAL A 105 -17.44 -15.74 8.88
CA VAL A 105 -17.79 -16.74 9.88
C VAL A 105 -19.26 -16.54 10.22
N LEU A 106 -20.09 -17.53 9.92
CA LEU A 106 -21.51 -17.51 10.28
C LEU A 106 -21.70 -17.77 11.77
N GLU A 107 -22.88 -17.49 12.31
CA GLU A 107 -23.23 -17.79 13.71
C GLU A 107 -23.03 -19.27 14.08
N SER A 108 -23.15 -20.16 13.10
CA SER A 108 -22.88 -21.60 13.24
C SER A 108 -21.38 -21.96 13.33
N GLY A 109 -20.47 -20.99 13.25
CA GLY A 109 -19.03 -21.18 13.18
C GLY A 109 -18.52 -21.62 11.80
N LYS A 110 -19.40 -21.83 10.82
CA LYS A 110 -19.02 -22.20 9.45
C LYS A 110 -18.37 -21.02 8.74
N LYS A 111 -17.19 -21.26 8.16
CA LYS A 111 -16.50 -20.31 7.26
C LYS A 111 -17.06 -20.44 5.84
N VAL A 112 -17.48 -19.32 5.25
CA VAL A 112 -17.98 -19.27 3.87
C VAL A 112 -17.33 -18.12 3.09
N PRO A 113 -16.87 -18.36 1.85
CA PRO A 113 -16.40 -17.28 0.99
C PRO A 113 -17.59 -16.46 0.50
N VAL A 114 -17.46 -15.14 0.54
CA VAL A 114 -18.47 -14.17 0.12
C VAL A 114 -17.80 -13.11 -0.75
N LYS A 115 -18.41 -12.84 -1.90
CA LYS A 115 -18.05 -11.69 -2.74
C LYS A 115 -18.76 -10.45 -2.19
N VAL A 116 -17.99 -9.40 -1.92
CA VAL A 116 -18.48 -8.10 -1.49
C VAL A 116 -18.06 -7.09 -2.53
N GLU A 117 -19.03 -6.40 -3.11
CA GLU A 117 -18.79 -5.35 -4.10
C GLU A 117 -19.21 -4.01 -3.51
N THR A 118 -18.43 -2.97 -3.79
CA THR A 118 -18.75 -1.60 -3.44
C THR A 118 -18.43 -0.73 -4.62
N GLU A 119 -19.38 0.10 -5.01
CA GLU A 119 -19.22 1.07 -6.10
C GLU A 119 -19.18 2.46 -5.51
N GLU A 120 -18.25 3.26 -6.03
CA GLU A 120 -18.06 4.65 -5.67
C GLU A 120 -17.88 5.45 -6.97
N GLU A 121 -18.60 6.57 -7.10
CA GLU A 121 -18.35 7.54 -8.16
C GLU A 121 -17.06 8.30 -7.83
N VAL A 122 -16.14 8.38 -8.79
CA VAL A 122 -14.84 9.01 -8.58
C VAL A 122 -14.65 10.14 -9.58
N ASN A 123 -14.14 11.27 -9.12
CA ASN A 123 -13.80 12.38 -10.01
C ASN A 123 -12.49 12.07 -10.76
N TRP A 124 -12.45 12.34 -12.07
CA TRP A 124 -11.24 12.19 -12.89
C TRP A 124 -10.03 12.89 -12.28
N ASP A 125 -10.22 14.09 -11.71
CA ASP A 125 -9.13 14.88 -11.13
C ASP A 125 -8.56 14.29 -9.82
N GLU A 126 -9.29 13.39 -9.18
CA GLU A 126 -8.86 12.68 -7.97
C GLU A 126 -8.08 11.39 -8.28
N LEU A 127 -8.05 10.98 -9.56
CA LEU A 127 -7.30 9.80 -9.97
C LEU A 127 -5.79 10.08 -9.99
N PRO A 128 -4.96 9.13 -9.53
CA PRO A 128 -3.51 9.19 -9.70
C PRO A 128 -3.11 9.47 -11.15
N GLU A 129 -2.02 10.21 -11.34
CA GLU A 129 -1.56 10.62 -12.67
C GLU A 129 -1.24 9.41 -13.56
N GLU A 130 -0.75 8.34 -12.96
CA GLU A 130 -0.43 7.07 -13.61
C GLU A 130 -1.69 6.42 -14.20
N VAL A 131 -2.77 6.36 -13.42
CA VAL A 131 -4.06 5.82 -13.86
C VAL A 131 -4.65 6.69 -14.97
N ARG A 132 -4.59 8.02 -14.84
CA ARG A 132 -5.05 8.93 -15.91
C ARG A 132 -4.25 8.75 -17.20
N LYS A 133 -2.93 8.62 -17.11
CA LYS A 133 -2.05 8.36 -18.26
C LYS A 133 -2.36 7.02 -18.91
N GLU A 134 -2.64 5.99 -18.13
CA GLU A 134 -2.99 4.68 -18.65
C GLU A 134 -4.30 4.72 -19.45
N PHE A 135 -5.35 5.35 -18.90
CA PHE A 135 -6.61 5.60 -19.61
C PHE A 135 -6.41 6.38 -20.91
N LEU A 136 -5.61 7.46 -20.88
CA LEU A 136 -5.36 8.31 -22.06
C LEU A 136 -4.50 7.61 -23.13
N SER A 137 -3.57 6.75 -22.72
CA SER A 137 -2.59 6.11 -23.63
C SER A 137 -3.12 4.85 -24.28
N LYS A 138 -3.89 4.03 -23.55
CA LYS A 138 -4.41 2.75 -24.07
C LYS A 138 -5.76 2.89 -24.77
N GLY A 139 -6.47 4.00 -24.54
CA GLY A 139 -7.85 4.17 -25.02
C GLY A 139 -8.83 3.15 -24.39
N GLU A 140 -8.44 2.55 -23.28
CA GLU A 140 -9.22 1.55 -22.56
C GLU A 140 -10.30 2.25 -21.73
N SER A 141 -11.52 1.69 -21.74
CA SER A 141 -12.65 2.19 -20.95
C SER A 141 -12.63 1.71 -19.50
N GLU A 142 -11.69 0.82 -19.16
CA GLU A 142 -11.57 0.23 -17.85
C GLU A 142 -10.11 -0.10 -17.51
N THR A 143 -9.77 -0.01 -16.22
CA THR A 143 -8.52 -0.55 -15.68
C THR A 143 -8.83 -1.38 -14.45
N GLU A 144 -8.09 -2.47 -14.25
CA GLU A 144 -8.25 -3.38 -13.12
C GLU A 144 -6.92 -3.53 -12.39
N ILE A 145 -6.95 -3.35 -11.07
CA ILE A 145 -5.77 -3.40 -10.20
C ILE A 145 -6.03 -4.44 -9.11
N ASP A 146 -5.17 -5.46 -9.02
CA ASP A 146 -5.16 -6.38 -7.90
C ASP A 146 -4.44 -5.75 -6.72
N VAL A 147 -5.23 -5.27 -5.76
CA VAL A 147 -4.70 -4.61 -4.56
C VAL A 147 -4.05 -5.62 -3.63
N THR A 148 -4.51 -6.87 -3.65
CA THR A 148 -3.93 -7.90 -2.77
C THR A 148 -2.55 -8.30 -3.25
N GLU A 149 -2.37 -8.47 -4.55
CA GLU A 149 -1.06 -8.75 -5.16
C GLU A 149 -0.04 -7.65 -4.84
N ILE A 150 -0.40 -6.37 -5.07
CA ILE A 150 0.49 -5.24 -4.76
C ILE A 150 0.89 -5.22 -3.28
N ARG A 151 -0.06 -5.51 -2.37
CA ARG A 151 0.22 -5.53 -0.93
C ARG A 151 1.03 -6.74 -0.51
N ASP A 152 0.79 -7.90 -1.11
CA ASP A 152 1.62 -9.09 -0.92
C ASP A 152 3.08 -8.78 -1.35
N ASP A 153 3.29 -8.16 -2.52
CA ASP A 153 4.61 -7.73 -2.99
C ASP A 153 5.29 -6.71 -2.06
N GLU A 154 4.56 -5.70 -1.58
CA GLU A 154 5.09 -4.72 -0.63
C GLU A 154 5.55 -5.39 0.69
N ILE A 155 4.78 -6.37 1.17
CA ILE A 155 5.11 -7.12 2.40
C ILE A 155 6.30 -8.06 2.18
N ASP A 156 6.41 -8.69 1.02
CA ASP A 156 7.54 -9.55 0.66
C ASP A 156 8.83 -8.76 0.48
N GLN A 157 8.77 -7.55 -0.10
CA GLN A 157 9.90 -6.63 -0.15
C GLN A 157 10.35 -6.20 1.25
N MET A 158 9.40 -6.10 2.20
CA MET A 158 9.75 -5.94 3.61
C MET A 158 10.39 -7.20 4.22
N ASP A 159 10.38 -8.37 3.60
CA ASP A 159 10.96 -9.61 4.14
C ASP A 159 12.29 -10.01 3.52
N MET A 160 12.44 -9.86 2.20
CA MET A 160 13.71 -10.13 1.49
C MET A 160 14.88 -9.23 1.92
N SER A 161 14.60 -8.31 2.82
CA SER A 161 15.54 -7.31 3.29
C SER A 161 15.88 -7.47 4.78
N ALA A 162 15.29 -8.44 5.48
CA ALA A 162 15.62 -8.84 6.86
C ALA A 162 16.69 -9.96 6.91
#